data_AF-A0A5U8BRF6-F1
#
_entry.id   AF-A0A5U8BRF6-F1
#
_cell.length_a   1.000
_cell.length_b   1.000
_cell.length_c   1.000
_cell.angle_alpha   90.00
_cell.angle_beta   90.00
_cell.angle_gamma   90.00
#
_symmetry.space_group_name_H-M   'P 1'
#
loop_
_entity.id
_entity.type
_entity.pdbx_description
1 polymer ?
#
loop_
_entity_poly.entity_id
_entity_poly.type
_entity_poly.pdbx_seq_one_letter_code
_entity_poly.pdbx_strand_id
1 'polypeptide(L)'
;MSFIKTFSGKHFYYDKINKDDIVINDIAVSLSNICRFAGHLSHFYSVAQHAVLCSMLVPQEFAFEALMHDATEAYCQDIPAPLKRLLPDYKRMEEKIDAVIREKYGLPQAMSTPVKYADLIMLATERRDLGLDDGSFWPVLEGIPATEMFNVIPLAPGHAYGMFMERFNELSELRKCA
;
A
#
# COMPACT_ATOMS: atom_id res chain seq x y z
N MET A 1 -10.89 -0.93 -24.82
CA MET A 1 -9.79 -0.04 -24.42
C MET A 1 -8.68 -0.93 -23.84
N SER A 2 -7.42 -0.78 -24.25
CA SER A 2 -6.32 -1.71 -23.88
C SER A 2 -5.39 -1.17 -22.78
N PHE A 3 -5.67 0.04 -22.28
CA PHE A 3 -4.87 0.71 -21.25
C PHE A 3 -5.79 1.44 -20.27
N ILE A 4 -5.24 1.78 -19.10
CA ILE A 4 -5.78 2.84 -18.25
C ILE A 4 -4.95 4.12 -18.43
N LYS A 5 -5.59 5.29 -18.32
CA LYS A 5 -4.89 6.57 -18.30
C LYS A 5 -4.55 6.93 -16.86
N THR A 6 -3.27 7.19 -16.57
CA THR A 6 -2.82 7.58 -15.24
C THR A 6 -3.01 9.09 -15.01
N PHE A 7 -2.78 9.54 -13.77
CA PHE A 7 -2.92 10.95 -13.40
C PHE A 7 -2.00 11.87 -14.21
N SER A 8 -0.74 11.46 -14.43
CA SER A 8 0.25 12.16 -15.27
C SER A 8 -0.09 12.14 -16.76
N GLY A 9 -1.13 11.42 -17.17
CA GLY A 9 -1.58 11.31 -18.55
C GLY A 9 -0.92 10.19 -19.34
N LYS A 10 -0.10 9.34 -18.70
CA LYS A 10 0.48 8.15 -19.33
C LYS A 10 -0.57 7.08 -19.58
N HIS A 11 -0.29 6.20 -20.53
CA HIS A 11 -1.07 5.00 -20.77
C HIS A 11 -0.37 3.81 -20.12
N PHE A 12 -1.06 3.11 -19.23
CA PHE A 12 -0.57 1.90 -18.60
C PHE A 12 -1.19 0.67 -19.26
N TYR A 13 -0.35 -0.20 -19.83
CA TYR A 13 -0.75 -1.42 -20.53
C TYR A 13 -0.40 -2.65 -19.68
N TYR A 14 -1.40 -3.44 -19.31
CA TYR A 14 -1.21 -4.65 -18.48
C TYR A 14 -0.50 -5.80 -19.21
N ASP A 15 -0.59 -5.85 -20.54
CA ASP A 15 0.07 -6.85 -21.37
C ASP A 15 1.52 -6.46 -21.74
N LYS A 16 1.92 -5.21 -21.49
CA LYS A 16 3.21 -4.62 -21.85
C LYS A 16 3.69 -3.64 -20.77
N ILE A 17 3.84 -4.14 -19.55
CA ILE A 17 4.24 -3.32 -18.40
C ILE A 17 5.65 -2.76 -18.65
N ASN A 18 5.77 -1.44 -18.66
CA ASN A 18 7.03 -0.74 -18.82
C ASN A 18 7.36 0.02 -17.53
N LYS A 19 8.59 -0.15 -17.03
CA LYS A 19 9.09 0.54 -15.84
C LYS A 19 9.01 2.07 -15.97
N ASP A 20 9.13 2.61 -17.18
CA ASP A 20 9.08 4.06 -17.42
C ASP A 20 7.66 4.63 -17.32
N ASP A 21 6.64 3.77 -17.34
CA ASP A 21 5.23 4.16 -17.14
C ASP A 21 4.79 4.09 -15.69
N ILE A 22 5.62 3.53 -14.81
CA ILE A 22 5.45 3.63 -13.37
C ILE A 22 5.94 5.01 -12.93
N VAL A 23 5.08 5.82 -12.32
CA VAL A 23 5.42 7.17 -11.86
C VAL A 23 4.96 7.34 -10.42
N ILE A 24 5.85 7.82 -9.54
CA ILE A 24 5.53 7.93 -8.10
C ILE A 24 4.32 8.82 -7.84
N ASN A 25 4.17 9.90 -8.61
CA ASN A 25 3.01 10.78 -8.51
C ASN A 25 1.70 10.07 -8.87
N ASP A 26 1.73 9.16 -9.86
CA ASP A 26 0.55 8.36 -10.24
C ASP A 26 0.19 7.35 -9.13
N ILE A 27 1.22 6.74 -8.52
CA ILE A 27 1.05 5.85 -7.36
C ILE A 27 0.42 6.63 -6.20
N ALA A 28 1.03 7.73 -5.79
CA ALA A 28 0.57 8.52 -4.65
C ALA A 28 -0.87 9.02 -4.84
N VAL A 29 -1.21 9.55 -6.03
CA VAL A 29 -2.58 9.99 -6.33
C VAL A 29 -3.54 8.81 -6.27
N SER A 30 -3.22 7.69 -6.93
CA SER A 30 -4.11 6.52 -6.97
C SER A 30 -4.34 5.94 -5.57
N LEU A 31 -3.27 5.62 -4.83
CA LEU A 31 -3.35 5.06 -3.49
C LEU A 31 -4.08 5.97 -2.49
N SER A 32 -4.00 7.29 -2.66
CA SER A 32 -4.71 8.24 -1.80
C SER A 32 -6.21 8.30 -2.07
N ASN A 33 -6.65 7.83 -3.24
CA ASN A 33 -8.05 7.75 -3.62
C ASN A 33 -8.62 6.32 -3.52
N ILE A 34 -7.78 5.30 -3.39
CA ILE A 34 -8.22 3.92 -3.16
C ILE A 34 -8.53 3.76 -1.67
N CYS A 35 -9.77 3.39 -1.37
CA CYS A 35 -10.19 3.08 -0.02
C CYS A 35 -9.81 1.65 0.36
N ARG A 36 -9.36 1.47 1.61
CA ARG A 36 -9.23 0.14 2.21
C ARG A 36 -10.58 -0.42 2.62
N PHE A 37 -10.60 -1.72 2.92
CA PHE A 37 -11.79 -2.45 3.37
C PHE A 37 -12.96 -2.38 2.38
N ALA A 38 -12.64 -2.28 1.09
CA ALA A 38 -13.60 -2.15 0.00
C ALA A 38 -14.68 -1.07 0.25
N GLY A 39 -14.31 0.03 0.93
CA GLY A 39 -15.21 1.16 1.18
C GLY A 39 -16.31 0.92 2.21
N HIS A 40 -16.23 -0.13 3.03
CA HIS A 40 -17.24 -0.46 4.05
C HIS A 40 -17.02 0.22 5.40
N LEU A 41 -16.07 1.14 5.49
CA LEU A 41 -15.85 1.96 6.68
C LEU A 41 -16.81 3.15 6.71
N SER A 42 -17.10 3.63 7.93
CA SER A 42 -17.92 4.84 8.13
C SER A 42 -17.27 6.13 7.61
N HIS A 43 -15.94 6.12 7.48
CA HIS A 43 -15.13 7.24 7.00
C HIS A 43 -14.12 6.74 5.96
N PHE A 44 -13.73 7.61 5.04
CA PHE A 44 -12.74 7.28 4.02
C PHE A 44 -11.37 7.05 4.65
N TYR A 45 -10.78 5.86 4.42
CA TYR A 45 -9.44 5.50 4.84
C TYR A 45 -8.69 4.92 3.65
N SER A 46 -7.54 5.52 3.29
CA SER A 46 -6.84 5.22 2.04
C SER A 46 -5.69 4.23 2.20
N VAL A 47 -5.34 3.56 1.11
CA VAL A 47 -4.13 2.74 1.02
C VAL A 47 -2.87 3.60 1.25
N ALA A 48 -2.85 4.84 0.75
CA ALA A 48 -1.71 5.74 0.98
C ALA A 48 -1.49 6.01 2.47
N GLN A 49 -2.56 6.26 3.23
CA GLN A 49 -2.45 6.48 4.68
C GLN A 49 -1.94 5.22 5.40
N HIS A 50 -2.48 4.05 5.05
CA HIS A 50 -1.99 2.76 5.56
C HIS A 50 -0.49 2.58 5.31
N ALA A 51 -0.04 2.77 4.06
CA ALA A 51 1.36 2.58 3.67
C ALA A 51 2.32 3.53 4.42
N VAL A 52 1.91 4.79 4.63
CA VAL A 52 2.69 5.75 5.43
C VAL A 52 2.84 5.26 6.87
N LEU A 53 1.74 4.81 7.50
CA LEU A 53 1.77 4.33 8.88
C LEU A 53 2.59 3.03 9.01
N CYS A 54 2.49 2.09 8.05
CA CYS A 54 3.38 0.93 7.95
C CYS A 54 4.85 1.33 7.95
N SER A 55 5.23 2.38 7.21
CA SER A 55 6.61 2.88 7.14
C SER A 55 7.16 3.47 8.45
N MET A 56 6.28 3.74 9.43
CA MET A 56 6.64 4.26 10.75
C MET A 56 6.79 3.14 11.80
N LEU A 57 6.32 1.93 11.50
CA LEU A 57 6.36 0.78 12.42
C LEU A 57 7.57 -0.14 12.22
N VAL A 58 8.34 0.09 11.16
CA VAL A 58 9.53 -0.70 10.83
C VAL A 58 10.82 0.07 11.12
N PRO A 59 11.94 -0.63 11.34
CA PRO A 59 13.26 0.00 11.33
C PRO A 59 13.53 0.77 10.03
N GLN A 60 14.38 1.80 10.13
CA GLN A 60 14.63 2.76 9.06
C GLN A 60 15.05 2.12 7.73
N GLU A 61 15.82 1.02 7.79
CA GLU A 61 16.28 0.28 6.62
C GLU A 61 15.16 -0.42 5.83
N PHE A 62 14.00 -0.67 6.48
CA PHE A 62 12.82 -1.25 5.85
C PHE A 62 11.72 -0.23 5.53
N ALA A 63 11.85 1.01 6.02
CA ALA A 63 10.79 2.03 5.91
C ALA A 63 10.39 2.34 4.46
N PHE A 64 11.35 2.40 3.54
CA PHE A 64 11.05 2.66 2.13
C PHE A 64 10.31 1.49 1.48
N GLU A 65 10.68 0.25 1.81
CA GLU A 65 9.94 -0.93 1.35
C GLU A 65 8.52 -0.95 1.92
N ALA A 66 8.36 -0.65 3.22
CA ALA A 66 7.04 -0.56 3.86
C ALA A 66 6.16 0.54 3.27
N LEU A 67 6.71 1.69 2.89
CA LEU A 67 5.93 2.73 2.19
C LEU A 67 5.45 2.26 0.80
N MET A 68 6.26 1.46 0.11
CA MET A 68 6.01 1.08 -1.28
C MET A 68 5.36 -0.30 -1.44
N HIS A 69 5.07 -1.01 -0.35
CA HIS A 69 4.68 -2.42 -0.38
C HIS A 69 3.36 -2.67 -1.12
N ASP A 70 2.42 -1.73 -1.06
CA ASP A 70 1.12 -1.75 -1.75
C ASP A 70 1.09 -0.91 -3.04
N ALA A 71 2.25 -0.47 -3.55
CA ALA A 71 2.30 0.39 -4.74
C ALA A 71 1.65 -0.24 -5.99
N THR A 72 1.58 -1.57 -6.05
CA THR A 72 0.88 -2.31 -7.12
C THR A 72 -0.61 -1.99 -7.17
N GLU A 73 -1.24 -1.67 -6.04
CA GLU A 73 -2.67 -1.35 -5.97
C GLU A 73 -3.01 -0.07 -6.72
N ALA A 74 -2.03 0.82 -6.96
CA ALA A 74 -2.24 2.00 -7.81
C ALA A 74 -2.70 1.63 -9.22
N TYR A 75 -2.33 0.44 -9.70
CA TYR A 75 -2.70 -0.10 -11.00
C TYR A 75 -3.76 -1.19 -10.87
N CYS A 76 -3.73 -1.98 -9.80
CA CYS A 76 -4.61 -3.14 -9.66
C CYS A 76 -5.91 -2.85 -8.90
N GLN A 77 -5.95 -1.82 -8.04
CA GLN A 77 -6.91 -1.62 -6.94
C GLN A 77 -6.64 -2.51 -5.73
N ASP A 78 -7.11 -2.07 -4.56
CA ASP A 78 -7.18 -2.88 -3.34
C ASP A 78 -8.33 -3.88 -3.46
N ILE A 79 -8.01 -5.15 -3.70
CA ILE A 79 -8.99 -6.24 -3.67
C ILE A 79 -8.87 -6.99 -2.34
N PRO A 80 -9.95 -7.09 -1.55
CA PRO A 80 -9.96 -7.82 -0.30
C PRO A 80 -9.39 -9.23 -0.44
N ALA A 81 -8.50 -9.62 0.47
CA ALA A 81 -7.80 -10.90 0.42
C ALA A 81 -8.71 -12.13 0.20
N PRO A 82 -9.92 -12.24 0.80
CA PRO A 82 -10.83 -13.36 0.52
C PRO A 82 -11.25 -13.47 -0.95
N LEU A 83 -11.53 -12.33 -1.61
CA LEU A 83 -11.87 -12.30 -3.03
C LEU A 83 -10.64 -12.57 -3.90
N LYS A 84 -9.49 -11.97 -3.54
CA LYS A 84 -8.22 -12.15 -4.28
C LYS A 84 -7.81 -13.62 -4.37
N ARG A 85 -8.08 -14.45 -3.35
CA ARG A 85 -7.84 -15.91 -3.38
C ARG A 85 -8.63 -16.65 -4.47
N LEU A 86 -9.73 -16.10 -4.93
CA LEU A 86 -10.57 -16.68 -5.98
C LEU A 86 -10.16 -16.22 -7.40
N LEU A 87 -9.13 -15.36 -7.51
CA LEU A 87 -8.74 -14.69 -8.76
C LEU A 87 -7.27 -14.96 -9.12
N PRO A 88 -6.91 -16.20 -9.54
CA PRO A 88 -5.52 -16.57 -9.80
C PRO A 88 -4.88 -15.78 -10.96
N ASP A 89 -5.64 -15.47 -12.01
CA ASP A 89 -5.15 -14.64 -13.13
C ASP A 89 -4.83 -13.22 -12.70
N TYR A 90 -5.66 -12.66 -11.82
CA TYR A 90 -5.45 -11.33 -11.25
C TYR A 90 -4.20 -11.31 -10.37
N LYS A 91 -4.03 -12.31 -9.50
CA LYS A 91 -2.82 -12.44 -8.67
C LYS A 91 -1.55 -12.51 -9.53
N ARG A 92 -1.57 -13.28 -10.64
CA ARG A 92 -0.44 -13.33 -11.60
C ARG A 92 -0.17 -11.98 -12.26
N MET A 93 -1.19 -11.16 -12.48
CA MET A 93 -1.00 -9.80 -13.02
C MET A 93 -0.38 -8.88 -11.97
N GLU A 94 -0.87 -8.91 -10.73
CA GLU A 94 -0.27 -8.16 -9.62
C GLU A 94 1.20 -8.51 -9.43
N GLU A 95 1.55 -9.81 -9.39
CA GLU A 95 2.94 -10.26 -9.24
C GLU A 95 3.86 -9.72 -10.35
N LYS A 96 3.37 -9.60 -11.60
CA LYS A 96 4.14 -9.01 -12.71
C LYS A 96 4.37 -7.51 -12.52
N ILE A 97 3.35 -6.79 -12.08
CA ILE A 97 3.43 -5.34 -11.86
C ILE A 97 4.32 -5.04 -10.67
N ASP A 98 4.13 -5.77 -9.57
CA ASP A 98 4.94 -5.68 -8.36
C ASP A 98 6.43 -5.91 -8.66
N ALA A 99 6.76 -6.92 -9.47
CA ALA A 99 8.14 -7.16 -9.89
C ALA A 99 8.76 -5.95 -10.61
N VAL A 100 8.02 -5.29 -11.51
CA VAL A 100 8.51 -4.09 -12.23
C VAL A 100 8.65 -2.89 -11.29
N ILE A 101 7.71 -2.71 -10.35
CA ILE A 101 7.78 -1.65 -9.33
C ILE A 101 9.00 -1.87 -8.43
N ARG A 102 9.20 -3.10 -7.95
CA ARG A 102 10.34 -3.48 -7.11
C ARG A 102 11.67 -3.26 -7.84
N GLU A 103 11.77 -3.66 -9.11
CA GLU A 103 12.94 -3.37 -9.95
C GLU A 103 13.20 -1.86 -10.04
N LYS A 104 12.18 -1.08 -10.39
CA LYS A 104 12.31 0.37 -10.59
C LYS A 104 12.81 1.09 -9.34
N TYR A 105 12.32 0.72 -8.17
CA TYR A 105 12.66 1.38 -6.90
C TYR A 105 13.76 0.67 -6.10
N GLY A 106 14.39 -0.38 -6.68
CA GLY A 106 15.46 -1.14 -6.04
C GLY A 106 15.02 -1.79 -4.72
N LEU A 107 13.83 -2.38 -4.70
CA LEU A 107 13.28 -3.11 -3.56
C LEU A 107 13.65 -4.61 -3.64
N PRO A 108 13.66 -5.33 -2.52
CA PRO A 108 13.78 -6.80 -2.52
C PRO A 108 12.70 -7.45 -3.38
N GLN A 109 13.01 -8.55 -4.08
CA GLN A 109 12.03 -9.26 -4.92
C GLN A 109 10.83 -9.81 -4.14
N ALA A 110 11.03 -10.19 -2.89
CA ALA A 110 9.99 -10.64 -1.99
C ALA A 110 9.92 -9.70 -0.79
N MET A 111 8.71 -9.42 -0.32
CA MET A 111 8.51 -8.53 0.81
C MET A 111 9.25 -9.03 2.07
N SER A 112 10.03 -8.15 2.69
CA SER A 112 10.79 -8.44 3.91
C SER A 112 9.87 -8.77 5.09
N THR A 113 10.32 -9.68 5.97
CA THR A 113 9.55 -10.10 7.15
C THR A 113 9.12 -8.93 8.06
N PRO A 114 9.97 -7.93 8.36
CA PRO A 114 9.56 -6.78 9.16
C PRO A 114 8.41 -5.98 8.52
N VAL A 115 8.40 -5.86 7.19
CA VAL A 115 7.34 -5.16 6.45
C VAL A 115 6.03 -5.93 6.50
N LYS A 116 6.07 -7.26 6.27
CA LYS A 116 4.90 -8.13 6.42
C LYS A 116 4.29 -8.06 7.82
N TYR A 117 5.15 -8.04 8.84
CA TYR A 117 4.69 -7.96 10.23
C TYR A 117 4.09 -6.59 10.55
N ALA A 118 4.67 -5.50 10.04
CA ALA A 118 4.11 -4.16 10.20
C ALA A 118 2.75 -3.98 9.51
N ASP A 119 2.55 -4.55 8.32
CA ASP A 119 1.24 -4.59 7.65
C ASP A 119 0.18 -5.29 8.53
N LEU A 120 0.52 -6.43 9.15
CA LEU A 120 -0.37 -7.11 10.09
C LEU A 120 -0.66 -6.28 11.35
N ILE A 121 0.35 -5.61 11.92
CA ILE A 121 0.13 -4.68 13.05
C ILE A 121 -0.80 -3.55 12.63
N MET A 122 -0.62 -2.99 11.42
CA MET A 122 -1.52 -1.96 10.89
C MET A 122 -2.94 -2.50 10.72
N LEU A 123 -3.12 -3.70 10.18
CA LEU A 123 -4.44 -4.32 10.07
C LEU A 123 -5.12 -4.52 11.45
N ALA A 124 -4.37 -4.93 12.47
CA ALA A 124 -4.88 -5.03 13.85
C ALA A 124 -5.25 -3.65 14.41
N THR A 125 -4.44 -2.62 14.13
CA THR A 125 -4.63 -1.24 14.60
C THR A 125 -5.84 -0.58 13.91
N GLU A 126 -5.97 -0.77 12.59
CA GLU A 126 -7.13 -0.36 11.80
C GLU A 126 -8.40 -1.02 12.31
N ARG A 127 -8.34 -2.32 12.61
CA ARG A 127 -9.48 -3.04 13.17
C ARG A 127 -9.96 -2.43 14.49
N ARG A 128 -9.02 -2.11 15.38
CA ARG A 128 -9.27 -1.47 16.68
C ARG A 128 -9.89 -0.08 16.52
N ASP A 129 -9.35 0.74 15.63
CA ASP A 129 -9.65 2.18 15.58
C ASP A 129 -10.79 2.55 14.62
N LEU A 130 -11.05 1.73 13.60
CA LEU A 130 -11.98 2.06 12.51
C LEU A 130 -13.37 1.41 12.66
N GLY A 131 -13.69 0.89 13.85
CA GLY A 131 -15.01 0.32 14.16
C GLY A 131 -15.31 -1.00 13.45
N LEU A 132 -14.26 -1.76 13.11
CA LEU A 132 -14.36 -3.09 12.50
C LEU A 132 -14.44 -4.22 13.53
N ASP A 133 -14.06 -3.94 14.78
CA ASP A 133 -14.05 -4.96 15.82
C ASP A 133 -15.46 -5.24 16.37
N ASP A 134 -16.05 -6.34 15.88
CA ASP A 134 -17.31 -6.91 16.34
C ASP A 134 -17.12 -8.11 17.28
N GLY A 135 -15.87 -8.36 17.71
CA GLY A 135 -15.50 -9.54 18.51
C GLY A 135 -15.26 -10.82 17.69
N SER A 136 -15.40 -10.79 16.36
CA SER A 136 -15.13 -11.96 15.50
C SER A 136 -13.65 -12.34 15.46
N PHE A 137 -13.34 -13.62 15.46
CA PHE A 137 -11.95 -14.08 15.35
C PHE A 137 -11.43 -13.91 13.92
N TRP A 138 -10.30 -13.21 13.76
CA TRP A 138 -9.59 -13.09 12.48
C TRP A 138 -8.29 -13.90 12.56
N PRO A 139 -8.21 -15.09 11.95
CA PRO A 139 -7.04 -15.97 12.09
C PRO A 139 -5.71 -15.31 11.70
N VAL A 140 -5.74 -14.36 10.76
CA VAL A 140 -4.55 -13.63 10.30
C VAL A 140 -3.96 -12.69 11.36
N LEU A 141 -4.74 -12.33 12.38
CA LEU A 141 -4.33 -11.45 13.48
C LEU A 141 -4.04 -12.21 14.79
N GLU A 142 -4.04 -13.55 14.76
CA GLU A 142 -3.73 -14.35 15.95
C GLU A 142 -2.30 -14.06 16.44
N GLY A 143 -2.18 -13.55 17.68
CA GLY A 143 -0.90 -13.17 18.26
C GLY A 143 -0.30 -11.86 17.72
N ILE A 144 -1.01 -11.12 16.86
CA ILE A 144 -0.58 -9.83 16.33
C ILE A 144 -1.21 -8.70 17.15
N PRO A 145 -0.42 -7.86 17.85
CA PRO A 145 -0.96 -6.74 18.59
C PRO A 145 -1.26 -5.54 17.67
N ALA A 146 -2.22 -4.71 18.07
CA ALA A 146 -2.29 -3.33 17.58
C ALA A 146 -1.14 -2.50 18.19
N THR A 147 -0.72 -1.44 17.50
CA THR A 147 0.32 -0.54 18.02
C THR A 147 -0.25 0.47 19.02
N GLU A 148 0.53 0.79 20.05
CA GLU A 148 0.20 1.87 21.00
C GLU A 148 0.91 3.20 20.64
N MET A 149 1.67 3.24 19.55
CA MET A 149 2.40 4.44 19.12
C MET A 149 1.47 5.55 18.61
N PHE A 150 0.31 5.19 18.08
CA PHE A 150 -0.67 6.12 17.53
C PHE A 150 -2.05 5.47 17.40
N ASN A 151 -3.06 6.32 17.19
CA ASN A 151 -4.39 5.93 16.76
C ASN A 151 -4.59 6.29 15.29
N VAL A 152 -5.32 5.46 14.55
CA VAL A 152 -5.67 5.73 13.15
C VAL A 152 -6.82 6.73 13.10
N ILE A 153 -6.54 7.94 12.61
CA ILE A 153 -7.55 8.97 12.33
C ILE A 153 -7.67 9.11 10.81
N PRO A 154 -8.80 8.73 10.20
CA PRO A 154 -8.94 8.76 8.74
C PRO A 154 -8.74 10.16 8.14
N LEU A 155 -7.97 10.23 7.06
CA LEU A 155 -7.64 11.48 6.38
C LEU A 155 -8.35 11.58 5.03
N ALA A 156 -8.67 12.81 4.62
CA ALA A 156 -9.11 13.09 3.26
C ALA A 156 -8.00 12.74 2.24
N PRO A 157 -8.35 12.33 1.01
CA PRO A 157 -7.38 11.93 -0.03
C PRO A 157 -6.21 12.89 -0.23
N GLY A 158 -6.47 14.21 -0.24
CA GLY A 158 -5.43 15.21 -0.44
C GLY A 158 -4.38 15.25 0.68
N HIS A 159 -4.79 15.01 1.93
CA HIS A 159 -3.87 14.95 3.06
C HIS A 159 -3.05 13.65 3.05
N ALA A 160 -3.69 12.51 2.75
CA ALA A 160 -2.99 11.23 2.60
C ALA A 160 -1.94 11.27 1.47
N TYR A 161 -2.28 11.93 0.34
CA TYR A 161 -1.35 12.18 -0.76
C TYR A 161 -0.13 12.99 -0.31
N GLY A 162 -0.37 14.09 0.42
CA GLY A 162 0.69 14.94 0.96
C GLY A 162 1.65 14.16 1.86
N MET A 163 1.10 13.40 2.82
CA MET A 163 1.88 12.56 3.73
C MET A 163 2.68 11.48 3.00
N PHE A 164 2.08 10.82 2.01
CA PHE A 164 2.76 9.80 1.21
C PHE A 164 3.94 10.39 0.44
N MET A 165 3.74 11.52 -0.25
CA MET A 165 4.79 12.16 -1.03
C MET A 165 5.90 12.73 -0.15
N GLU A 166 5.57 13.32 1.00
CA GLU A 166 6.55 13.80 1.97
C GLU A 166 7.43 12.64 2.48
N ARG A 167 6.79 11.55 2.93
CA ARG A 167 7.49 10.36 3.42
C ARG A 167 8.31 9.69 2.32
N PHE A 168 7.81 9.65 1.08
CA PHE A 168 8.56 9.12 -0.06
C PHE A 168 9.83 9.93 -0.32
N ASN A 169 9.73 11.26 -0.33
CA ASN A 169 10.87 12.14 -0.57
C ASN A 169 11.91 12.02 0.55
N GLU A 170 11.47 12.04 1.81
CA GLU A 170 12.33 11.84 2.98
C GLU A 170 13.13 10.54 2.86
N LEU A 171 12.45 9.41 2.65
CA LEU A 171 13.08 8.10 2.56
C LEU A 171 13.93 7.95 1.30
N SER A 172 13.57 8.60 0.19
CA SER A 172 14.37 8.61 -1.03
C SER A 172 15.69 9.34 -0.85
N GLU A 173 15.69 10.48 -0.15
CA GLU A 173 16.93 11.22 0.14
C GLU A 173 17.84 10.45 1.09
N LEU A 174 17.29 9.82 2.13
CA LEU A 174 18.06 8.97 3.04
C LEU A 174 18.77 7.82 2.32
N ARG A 175 18.11 7.22 1.32
CA ARG A 175 18.68 6.14 0.49
C ARG A 175 19.80 6.60 -0.46
N LYS A 176 19.84 7.88 -0.85
CA LYS A 176 20.93 8.43 -1.67
C LYS A 176 22.20 8.71 -0.85
N CYS A 177 22.03 8.93 0.45
CA CYS A 177 23.12 9.26 1.38
C CYS A 177 23.76 8.03 2.06
N ALA A 178 23.15 6.85 1.91
CA ALA A 178 23.63 5.57 2.44
C ALA A 178 24.47 4.81 1.41
#